data_AF-A0A819J3E9-F1
#
_entry.id   AF-A0A819J3E9-F1
#
_cell.length_a   1.000
_cell.length_b   1.000
_cell.length_c   1.000
_cell.angle_alpha   90.00
_cell.angle_beta   90.00
_cell.angle_gamma   90.00
#
_symmetry.space_group_name_H-M   'P 1'
#
loop_
_entity.id
_entity.type
_entity.pdbx_description
1 polymer ?
#
loop_
_entity_poly.entity_id
_entity_poly.type
_entity_poly.pdbx_seq_one_letter_code
_entity_poly.pdbx_strand_id
1 'polypeptide(L)'
;MLNEKNDENLFELVWLGNSSDKALSEINFTHEFTNNYQLKEYIIDKSDSSIIVILSESISFDITSLVECPQICAIYNEKLVCLYCLPRMISSVETYMKNKQQQQQQQQEIKKKSNQSCLSKILSIVRKYWFLIGLLLSILIAYIFPNVGKTGGYIRSEWTVKYGCIIFIFFLNGLSIVTRQLAKEVLHIRLHTFVQIYSLIIFPFLVYGLSLLLAKTSMNKTLIFGIIIMASMPPTISGSVIMTKNALGNEYAALLNAILSSVLGTFLSPAVIFLFMKNSIFDFLSKTSNTQHGLNYSHVIKNLCLTILLPLFIGQMIHLLWTKKIIYIREKFHFAELNSLALLIVVWSVFSTVFSTGSFQTIQKIDLLILIFINGGIYILFSLLIIIIARLPIRHWQFSEKDTVAIMFCGVMKNLGMGIPLINALHDNTNQYIGDLLPLPLIIYHTEQLLIGTIQVILLKHWIEKKFNKPTQTLKHNTYVQSNNEDELKTDESETINVAC
;
A
#
# COMPACT_ATOMS: atom_id res chain seq x y z
N MET A 1 -52.13 -18.56 20.62
CA MET A 1 -51.82 -18.09 21.98
C MET A 1 -50.31 -18.03 22.15
N LEU A 2 -49.74 -16.85 22.00
CA LEU A 2 -48.77 -16.22 22.91
C LEU A 2 -48.40 -14.87 22.29
N ASN A 3 -49.00 -13.84 22.86
CA ASN A 3 -48.59 -12.44 22.75
C ASN A 3 -47.27 -12.25 23.49
N GLU A 4 -46.32 -11.54 22.87
CA GLU A 4 -45.30 -10.68 23.52
C GLU A 4 -44.59 -9.91 22.39
N LYS A 5 -45.19 -8.79 21.93
CA LYS A 5 -44.77 -7.40 22.20
C LYS A 5 -43.29 -7.05 21.94
N ASN A 6 -43.13 -6.28 20.87
CA ASN A 6 -42.29 -5.08 20.72
C ASN A 6 -40.77 -5.25 20.56
N ASP A 7 -40.29 -5.15 19.32
CA ASP A 7 -39.77 -3.88 18.76
C ASP A 7 -39.39 -4.10 17.28
N GLU A 8 -40.41 -4.06 16.41
CA GLU A 8 -40.20 -3.98 14.96
C GLU A 8 -40.26 -2.52 14.52
N ASN A 9 -39.11 -1.85 14.42
CA ASN A 9 -38.96 -0.67 13.57
C ASN A 9 -38.97 -1.11 12.10
N LEU A 10 -40.12 -1.62 11.64
CA LEU A 10 -40.36 -1.99 10.26
C LEU A 10 -40.71 -0.73 9.46
N PHE A 11 -39.90 -0.42 8.45
CA PHE A 11 -40.18 0.64 7.49
C PHE A 11 -41.47 0.32 6.72
N GLU A 12 -42.36 1.30 6.56
CA GLU A 12 -43.54 1.15 5.69
C GLU A 12 -43.16 1.47 4.24
N LEU A 13 -43.46 0.54 3.33
CA LEU A 13 -43.17 0.65 1.90
C LEU A 13 -44.45 1.08 1.16
N VAL A 14 -44.45 2.31 0.66
CA VAL A 14 -45.62 2.93 0.01
C VAL A 14 -45.35 3.13 -1.48
N TRP A 15 -46.32 2.73 -2.31
CA TRP A 15 -46.25 2.91 -3.76
C TRP A 15 -47.08 4.11 -4.20
N LEU A 16 -46.51 4.94 -5.08
CA LEU A 16 -47.20 6.04 -5.75
C LEU A 16 -46.98 5.92 -7.26
N GLY A 17 -48.01 5.46 -7.97
CA GLY A 17 -47.91 5.13 -9.40
C GLY A 17 -49.13 4.40 -9.93
N ASN A 18 -49.19 4.19 -11.25
CA ASN A 18 -50.26 3.41 -11.86
C ASN A 18 -50.15 1.92 -11.48
N SER A 19 -51.31 1.26 -11.35
CA SER A 19 -51.41 -0.16 -10.98
C SER A 19 -50.79 -1.12 -12.01
N SER A 20 -50.62 -0.67 -13.27
CA SER A 20 -49.93 -1.42 -14.33
C SER A 20 -48.43 -1.60 -14.08
N ASP A 21 -47.76 -0.60 -13.52
CA ASP A 21 -46.30 -0.61 -13.33
C ASP A 21 -45.89 -1.38 -12.08
N LYS A 22 -46.79 -1.45 -11.10
CA LYS A 22 -46.60 -2.22 -9.88
C LYS A 22 -46.47 -3.73 -10.18
N ALA A 23 -47.22 -4.24 -11.16
CA ALA A 23 -47.19 -5.66 -11.53
C ALA A 23 -45.81 -6.14 -12.00
N LEU A 24 -44.95 -5.22 -12.46
CA LEU A 24 -43.56 -5.51 -12.86
C LEU A 24 -42.57 -5.55 -11.69
N SER A 25 -42.96 -5.07 -10.51
CA SER A 25 -42.02 -4.83 -9.40
C SER A 25 -41.88 -5.98 -8.41
N GLU A 26 -42.79 -6.98 -8.40
CA GLU A 26 -42.81 -8.14 -7.47
C GLU A 26 -42.67 -7.82 -5.96
N ILE A 27 -42.79 -6.55 -5.55
CA ILE A 27 -42.65 -6.10 -4.17
C ILE A 27 -44.03 -5.99 -3.51
N ASN A 28 -44.16 -6.49 -2.28
CA ASN A 28 -45.35 -6.28 -1.45
C ASN A 28 -45.28 -4.91 -0.76
N PHE A 29 -46.16 -4.00 -1.17
CA PHE A 29 -46.32 -2.67 -0.58
C PHE A 29 -47.39 -2.69 0.50
N THR A 30 -47.20 -1.90 1.56
CA THR A 30 -48.16 -1.78 2.66
C THR A 30 -49.37 -0.91 2.28
N HIS A 31 -49.14 0.17 1.52
CA HIS A 31 -50.19 1.07 1.02
C HIS A 31 -49.91 1.57 -0.40
N GLU A 32 -50.98 1.89 -1.13
CA GLU A 32 -50.96 2.34 -2.52
C GLU A 32 -51.74 3.64 -2.66
N PHE A 33 -51.16 4.61 -3.39
CA PHE A 33 -51.80 5.87 -3.69
C PHE A 33 -51.72 6.18 -5.18
N THR A 34 -52.81 6.69 -5.74
CA THR A 34 -52.88 7.08 -7.16
C THR A 34 -52.72 8.59 -7.37
N ASN A 35 -52.74 9.38 -6.30
CA ASN A 35 -52.57 10.83 -6.38
C ASN A 35 -51.74 11.39 -5.21
N ASN A 36 -51.15 12.57 -5.42
CA ASN A 36 -50.28 13.22 -4.43
C ASN A 36 -51.03 13.68 -3.17
N TYR A 37 -52.35 13.95 -3.28
CA TYR A 37 -53.16 14.42 -2.15
C TYR A 37 -53.38 13.34 -1.09
N GLN A 38 -53.68 12.11 -1.50
CA GLN A 38 -53.87 10.98 -0.58
C GLN A 38 -52.57 10.61 0.13
N LEU A 39 -51.44 10.65 -0.58
CA LEU A 39 -50.13 10.45 0.04
C LEU A 39 -49.83 11.55 1.08
N LYS A 40 -50.22 12.79 0.79
CA LYS A 40 -50.01 13.93 1.70
C LYS A 40 -50.81 13.76 2.99
N GLU A 41 -52.09 13.39 2.92
CA GLU A 41 -52.91 13.11 4.10
C GLU A 41 -52.34 11.93 4.91
N TYR A 42 -51.88 10.86 4.24
CA TYR A 42 -51.30 9.70 4.91
C TYR A 42 -49.99 10.02 5.66
N ILE A 43 -49.10 10.81 5.05
CA ILE A 43 -47.84 11.24 5.68
C ILE A 43 -48.12 12.13 6.89
N ILE A 44 -49.14 13.00 6.82
CA ILE A 44 -49.52 13.88 7.94
C ILE A 44 -50.07 13.06 9.11
N ASP A 45 -50.86 12.01 8.85
CA ASP A 45 -51.43 11.14 9.87
C ASP A 45 -50.38 10.23 10.54
N LYS A 46 -49.27 9.95 9.84
CA LYS A 46 -48.18 9.04 10.26
C LYS A 46 -46.86 9.78 10.59
N SER A 47 -46.93 10.97 11.19
CA SER A 47 -45.77 11.85 11.43
C SER A 47 -44.58 11.21 12.18
N ASP A 48 -44.84 10.16 12.98
CA ASP A 48 -43.84 9.51 13.83
C ASP A 48 -43.23 8.24 13.19
N SER A 49 -43.52 7.96 11.91
CA SER A 49 -43.18 6.71 11.22
C SER A 49 -42.13 6.91 10.12
N SER A 50 -41.25 5.93 9.91
CA SER A 50 -40.30 5.94 8.77
C SER A 50 -40.94 5.32 7.51
N ILE A 51 -41.24 6.15 6.51
CA ILE A 51 -41.93 5.75 5.27
C ILE A 51 -40.97 5.80 4.07
N ILE A 52 -40.97 4.77 3.24
CA ILE A 52 -40.21 4.71 1.97
C ILE A 52 -41.20 4.75 0.81
N VAL A 53 -41.12 5.81 -0.02
CA VAL A 53 -42.02 6.01 -1.17
C VAL A 53 -41.32 5.62 -2.47
N ILE A 54 -41.94 4.74 -3.26
CA ILE A 54 -41.47 4.36 -4.60
C ILE A 54 -42.39 4.96 -5.66
N LEU A 55 -41.79 5.62 -6.66
CA LEU A 55 -42.48 6.38 -7.71
C LEU A 55 -42.45 5.64 -9.06
N SER A 56 -43.57 5.64 -9.77
CA SER A 56 -43.64 5.23 -11.19
C SER A 56 -43.05 6.31 -12.11
N GLU A 57 -42.51 5.90 -13.27
CA GLU A 57 -41.93 6.76 -14.31
C GLU A 57 -42.93 7.80 -14.88
N SER A 58 -44.24 7.63 -14.69
CA SER A 58 -45.26 8.47 -15.33
C SER A 58 -45.71 9.70 -14.53
N ILE A 59 -45.17 9.95 -13.33
CA ILE A 59 -45.64 11.03 -12.45
C ILE A 59 -44.62 12.18 -12.36
N SER A 60 -45.02 13.37 -12.79
CA SER A 60 -44.29 14.63 -12.56
C SER A 60 -44.63 15.18 -11.17
N PHE A 61 -43.63 15.32 -10.29
CA PHE A 61 -43.78 15.94 -8.98
C PHE A 61 -43.54 17.46 -9.07
N ASP A 62 -44.59 18.27 -8.91
CA ASP A 62 -44.43 19.72 -8.78
C ASP A 62 -43.97 20.08 -7.37
N ILE A 63 -42.69 20.42 -7.24
CA ILE A 63 -42.05 20.82 -5.99
C ILE A 63 -42.31 22.31 -5.78
N THR A 64 -43.44 22.65 -5.19
CA THR A 64 -43.57 23.94 -4.50
C THR A 64 -44.40 23.78 -3.24
N SER A 65 -43.78 24.14 -2.11
CA SER A 65 -44.35 24.37 -0.77
C SER A 65 -44.48 23.19 0.23
N LEU A 66 -43.63 23.30 1.26
CA LEU A 66 -43.79 22.89 2.66
C LEU A 66 -44.04 21.41 3.01
N VAL A 67 -42.97 20.73 3.49
CA VAL A 67 -43.00 19.91 4.73
C VAL A 67 -41.60 20.00 5.38
N GLU A 68 -41.51 20.55 6.59
CA GLU A 68 -40.29 20.49 7.43
C GLU A 68 -40.25 19.15 8.20
N CYS A 69 -39.38 18.22 7.75
CA CYS A 69 -38.94 16.95 8.39
C CYS A 69 -39.92 15.74 8.43
N PRO A 70 -39.44 14.46 8.36
CA PRO A 70 -38.27 13.93 7.65
C PRO A 70 -38.56 12.70 6.72
N GLN A 71 -37.63 12.49 5.76
CA GLN A 71 -37.26 11.23 5.04
C GLN A 71 -38.15 10.68 3.90
N ILE A 72 -37.74 10.94 2.64
CA ILE A 72 -38.13 10.18 1.46
C ILE A 72 -36.84 9.73 0.74
N CYS A 73 -36.67 8.42 0.51
CA CYS A 73 -35.57 7.86 -0.27
C CYS A 73 -36.14 6.98 -1.39
N ALA A 74 -35.66 7.14 -2.62
CA ALA A 74 -36.02 6.30 -3.76
C ALA A 74 -34.80 5.50 -4.26
N ILE A 75 -35.00 4.23 -4.59
CA ILE A 75 -34.00 3.38 -5.25
C ILE A 75 -34.31 3.39 -6.74
N TYR A 76 -33.35 3.82 -7.56
CA TYR A 76 -33.47 3.82 -9.02
C TYR A 76 -32.27 3.07 -9.62
N ASN A 77 -32.50 1.95 -10.30
CA ASN A 77 -31.48 1.21 -11.07
C ASN A 77 -30.20 0.88 -10.26
N GLU A 78 -30.34 0.23 -9.10
CA GLU A 78 -29.27 -0.06 -8.13
C GLU A 78 -28.49 1.16 -7.61
N LYS A 79 -28.95 2.38 -7.92
CA LYS A 79 -28.39 3.63 -7.41
C LYS A 79 -29.40 4.29 -6.48
N LEU A 80 -28.93 4.63 -5.29
CA LEU A 80 -29.69 5.39 -4.31
C LEU A 80 -29.74 6.85 -4.77
N VAL A 81 -30.92 7.39 -5.04
CA VAL A 81 -31.09 8.81 -5.39
C VAL A 81 -31.71 9.51 -4.18
N CYS A 82 -30.87 10.19 -3.39
CA CYS A 82 -31.32 11.02 -2.28
C CYS A 82 -31.82 12.37 -2.81
N LEU A 83 -33.11 12.64 -2.67
CA LEU A 83 -33.61 14.02 -2.76
C LEU A 83 -33.25 14.73 -1.44
N TYR A 84 -32.49 15.82 -1.57
CA TYR A 84 -32.02 16.74 -0.51
C TYR A 84 -32.10 16.21 0.94
N CYS A 85 -31.10 15.43 1.35
CA CYS A 85 -30.88 15.07 2.75
C CYS A 85 -29.98 16.11 3.44
N LEU A 86 -30.35 16.52 4.66
CA LEU A 86 -29.44 17.29 5.52
C LEU A 86 -28.14 16.51 5.79
N PRO A 87 -26.97 17.18 5.92
CA PRO A 87 -25.66 16.53 6.10
C PRO A 87 -25.57 15.52 7.26
N ARG A 88 -26.35 15.72 8.34
CA ARG A 88 -26.43 14.79 9.49
C ARG A 88 -27.08 13.45 9.16
N MET A 89 -28.03 13.41 8.22
CA MET A 89 -28.69 12.15 7.81
C MET A 89 -27.78 11.31 6.91
N ILE A 90 -27.01 11.94 6.02
CA ILE A 90 -26.05 11.24 5.15
C ILE A 90 -25.02 10.48 6.00
N SER A 91 -24.46 11.11 7.04
CA SER A 91 -23.50 10.42 7.91
C SER A 91 -24.14 9.28 8.70
N SER A 92 -25.41 9.42 9.11
CA SER A 92 -26.16 8.39 9.83
C SER A 92 -26.45 7.18 8.94
N VAL A 93 -26.82 7.42 7.68
CA VAL A 93 -27.06 6.37 6.66
C VAL A 93 -25.75 5.68 6.27
N GLU A 94 -24.67 6.42 6.04
CA GLU A 94 -23.35 5.82 5.79
C GLU A 94 -22.88 4.98 6.98
N THR A 95 -23.08 5.47 8.21
CA THR A 95 -22.74 4.72 9.43
C THR A 95 -23.58 3.45 9.56
N TYR A 96 -24.89 3.52 9.28
CA TYR A 96 -25.77 2.36 9.29
C TYR A 96 -25.40 1.34 8.20
N MET A 97 -25.12 1.77 6.98
CA MET A 97 -24.67 0.90 5.89
C MET A 97 -23.34 0.22 6.22
N LYS A 98 -22.42 0.96 6.84
CA LYS A 98 -21.13 0.42 7.29
C LYS A 98 -21.31 -0.60 8.42
N ASN A 99 -22.22 -0.34 9.36
CA ASN A 99 -22.57 -1.28 10.43
C ASN A 99 -23.24 -2.54 9.88
N LYS A 100 -24.14 -2.42 8.89
CA LYS A 100 -24.81 -3.54 8.24
C LYS A 100 -23.85 -4.40 7.41
N GLN A 101 -22.90 -3.77 6.70
CA GLN A 101 -21.81 -4.48 6.01
C GLN A 101 -20.88 -5.20 7.01
N GLN A 102 -20.56 -4.58 8.15
CA GLN A 102 -19.77 -5.22 9.20
C GLN A 102 -20.51 -6.40 9.85
N GLN A 103 -21.82 -6.28 10.09
CA GLN A 103 -22.64 -7.38 10.61
C GLN A 103 -22.76 -8.54 9.61
N GLN A 104 -22.89 -8.26 8.31
CA GLN A 104 -22.89 -9.29 7.27
C GLN A 104 -21.52 -9.99 7.15
N GLN A 105 -20.42 -9.25 7.25
CA GLN A 105 -19.08 -9.84 7.29
C GLN A 105 -18.87 -10.68 8.56
N GLN A 106 -19.34 -10.22 9.72
CA GLN A 106 -19.29 -11.00 10.96
C GLN A 106 -20.14 -12.27 10.89
N GLN A 107 -21.35 -12.22 10.33
CA GLN A 107 -22.19 -13.41 10.16
C GLN A 107 -21.58 -14.41 9.16
N GLN A 108 -20.92 -13.93 8.09
CA GLN A 108 -20.17 -14.79 7.19
C GLN A 108 -18.93 -15.40 7.86
N GLU A 109 -18.23 -14.66 8.72
CA GLU A 109 -17.11 -15.17 9.52
C GLU A 109 -17.55 -16.18 10.59
N ILE A 110 -18.70 -15.98 11.24
CA ILE A 110 -19.26 -16.91 12.23
C ILE A 110 -19.70 -18.21 11.56
N LYS A 111 -20.34 -18.15 10.38
CA LYS A 111 -20.64 -19.34 9.56
C LYS A 111 -19.37 -20.04 9.08
N LYS A 112 -18.31 -19.31 8.74
CA LYS A 112 -16.98 -19.88 8.40
C LYS A 112 -16.31 -20.54 9.60
N LYS A 113 -16.38 -19.96 10.80
CA LYS A 113 -15.77 -20.49 12.03
C LYS A 113 -16.43 -21.78 12.53
N SER A 114 -17.73 -21.95 12.29
CA SER A 114 -18.51 -23.11 12.73
C SER A 114 -18.08 -24.43 12.07
N ASN A 115 -17.50 -24.38 10.86
CA ASN A 115 -17.19 -25.60 10.07
C ASN A 115 -15.69 -25.78 9.74
N GLN A 116 -14.79 -25.06 10.42
CA GLN A 116 -13.36 -25.12 10.12
C GLN A 116 -12.63 -26.22 10.88
N SER A 117 -12.39 -27.35 10.20
CA SER A 117 -11.43 -28.39 10.58
C SER A 117 -10.05 -27.79 10.92
N CYS A 118 -9.29 -28.41 11.83
CA CYS A 118 -7.91 -28.00 12.18
C CYS A 118 -7.03 -27.81 10.93
N LEU A 119 -7.23 -28.65 9.91
CA LEU A 119 -6.56 -28.58 8.61
C LEU A 119 -6.84 -27.28 7.86
N SER A 120 -8.08 -26.78 7.93
CA SER A 120 -8.47 -25.51 7.29
C SER A 120 -7.87 -24.29 8.00
N LYS A 121 -7.65 -24.37 9.33
CA LYS A 121 -6.94 -23.33 10.09
C LYS A 121 -5.46 -23.30 9.72
N ILE A 122 -4.79 -24.45 9.67
CA ILE A 122 -3.39 -24.56 9.23
C ILE A 122 -3.25 -24.04 7.80
N LEU A 123 -4.10 -24.48 6.88
CA LEU A 123 -4.06 -24.04 5.48
C LEU A 123 -4.29 -22.52 5.35
N SER A 124 -5.11 -21.92 6.20
CA SER A 124 -5.32 -20.47 6.24
C SER A 124 -4.08 -19.70 6.71
N ILE A 125 -3.34 -20.25 7.69
CA ILE A 125 -2.10 -19.67 8.20
C ILE A 125 -1.01 -19.80 7.14
N VAL A 126 -0.87 -20.98 6.52
CA VAL A 126 0.10 -21.23 5.45
C VAL A 126 -0.15 -20.27 4.30
N ARG A 127 -1.40 -20.10 3.85
CA ARG A 127 -1.72 -19.14 2.78
C ARG A 127 -1.44 -17.70 3.18
N LYS A 128 -1.63 -17.33 4.45
CA LYS A 128 -1.38 -15.98 4.94
C LYS A 128 0.11 -15.64 4.99
N TYR A 129 0.96 -16.60 5.34
CA TYR A 129 2.41 -16.41 5.52
C TYR A 129 3.25 -17.20 4.50
N TRP A 130 2.67 -17.53 3.35
CA TRP A 130 3.26 -18.46 2.38
C TRP A 130 4.65 -18.02 1.90
N PHE A 131 4.86 -16.70 1.73
CA PHE A 131 6.13 -16.16 1.31
C PHE A 131 7.23 -16.37 2.37
N LEU A 132 6.93 -16.13 3.65
CA LEU A 132 7.90 -16.33 4.73
C LEU A 132 8.25 -17.80 4.92
N ILE A 133 7.23 -18.67 4.84
CA ILE A 133 7.43 -20.12 4.86
C ILE A 133 8.27 -20.56 3.67
N GLY A 134 7.97 -20.03 2.48
CA GLY A 134 8.74 -20.27 1.25
C GLY A 134 10.19 -19.80 1.37
N LEU A 135 10.46 -18.70 2.07
CA LEU A 135 11.81 -18.19 2.31
C LEU A 135 12.60 -19.13 3.22
N LEU A 136 12.02 -19.57 4.34
CA LEU A 136 12.64 -20.56 5.22
C LEU A 136 12.90 -21.88 4.50
N LEU A 137 11.94 -22.35 3.69
CA LEU A 137 12.08 -23.56 2.89
C LEU A 137 13.19 -23.40 1.84
N SER A 138 13.28 -22.24 1.19
CA SER A 138 14.34 -21.94 0.21
C SER A 138 15.73 -21.99 0.85
N ILE A 139 15.88 -21.46 2.06
CA ILE A 139 17.14 -21.54 2.83
C ILE A 139 17.44 -22.99 3.23
N LEU A 140 16.43 -23.75 3.67
CA LEU A 140 16.61 -25.15 4.05
C LEU A 140 17.03 -26.03 2.86
N ILE A 141 16.39 -25.85 1.70
CA ILE A 141 16.76 -26.57 0.47
C ILE A 141 18.18 -26.17 0.04
N ALA A 142 18.55 -24.90 0.16
CA ALA A 142 19.90 -24.44 -0.13
C ALA A 142 20.96 -25.09 0.79
N TYR A 143 20.62 -25.33 2.05
CA TYR A 143 21.50 -25.99 3.01
C TYR A 143 21.68 -27.48 2.72
N ILE A 144 20.60 -28.18 2.35
CA ILE A 144 20.64 -29.63 2.07
C ILE A 144 21.28 -29.91 0.70
N PHE A 145 20.96 -29.10 -0.32
CA PHE A 145 21.41 -29.30 -1.70
C PHE A 145 22.13 -28.07 -2.30
N PRO A 146 23.26 -27.61 -1.70
CA PRO A 146 23.94 -26.38 -2.13
C PRO A 146 24.53 -26.48 -3.55
N ASN A 147 24.93 -27.68 -3.99
CA ASN A 147 25.56 -27.89 -5.30
C ASN A 147 24.63 -27.64 -6.50
N VAL A 148 23.31 -27.65 -6.28
CA VAL A 148 22.33 -27.45 -7.36
C VAL A 148 22.18 -25.95 -7.69
N GLY A 149 22.03 -25.12 -6.65
CA GLY A 149 21.73 -23.69 -6.78
C GLY A 149 22.95 -22.76 -6.77
N LYS A 150 24.16 -23.28 -6.52
CA LYS A 150 25.38 -22.46 -6.47
C LYS A 150 25.81 -21.93 -7.84
N THR A 151 26.54 -20.81 -7.82
CA THR A 151 27.40 -20.38 -8.93
C THR A 151 28.27 -21.56 -9.38
N GLY A 152 28.18 -21.94 -10.65
CA GLY A 152 28.92 -23.06 -11.25
C GLY A 152 28.32 -24.43 -10.95
N GLY A 153 27.14 -24.48 -10.32
CA GLY A 153 26.40 -25.71 -10.05
C GLY A 153 25.73 -26.30 -11.29
N TYR A 154 24.99 -27.40 -11.10
CA TYR A 154 24.35 -28.15 -12.19
C TYR A 154 23.45 -27.28 -13.09
N ILE A 155 22.73 -26.33 -12.50
CA ILE A 155 21.78 -25.46 -13.23
C ILE A 155 22.47 -24.16 -13.71
N ARG A 156 23.78 -23.99 -13.43
CA ARG A 156 24.55 -22.76 -13.72
C ARG A 156 23.77 -21.51 -13.33
N SER A 157 23.55 -21.37 -12.02
CA SER A 157 22.62 -20.40 -11.44
C SER A 157 22.96 -18.95 -11.76
N GLU A 158 24.17 -18.66 -12.23
CA GLU A 158 24.54 -17.35 -12.77
C GLU A 158 23.60 -16.95 -13.91
N TRP A 159 23.41 -17.84 -14.87
CA TRP A 159 22.64 -17.53 -16.07
C TRP A 159 21.15 -17.77 -15.85
N THR A 160 20.79 -18.89 -15.24
CA THR A 160 19.39 -19.30 -15.08
C THR A 160 18.67 -18.50 -14.01
N VAL A 161 19.31 -18.27 -12.86
CA VAL A 161 18.68 -17.62 -11.71
C VAL A 161 19.08 -16.15 -11.61
N LYS A 162 20.37 -15.84 -11.47
CA LYS A 162 20.86 -14.48 -11.24
C LYS A 162 20.58 -13.55 -12.43
N TYR A 163 20.64 -14.04 -13.67
CA TYR A 163 20.16 -13.28 -14.83
C TYR A 163 18.70 -13.61 -15.17
N GLY A 164 18.37 -14.88 -15.41
CA GLY A 164 17.06 -15.28 -15.91
C GLY A 164 15.88 -14.92 -15.00
N CYS A 165 15.91 -15.32 -13.72
CA CYS A 165 14.82 -14.98 -12.79
C CYS A 165 14.70 -13.47 -12.57
N ILE A 166 15.80 -12.73 -12.57
CA ILE A 166 15.79 -11.28 -12.35
C ILE A 166 15.19 -10.54 -13.54
N ILE A 167 15.60 -10.89 -14.77
CA ILE A 167 15.00 -10.38 -15.99
C ILE A 167 13.49 -10.67 -15.98
N PHE A 168 13.09 -11.88 -15.59
CA PHE A 168 11.69 -12.26 -15.46
C PHE A 168 10.93 -11.42 -14.41
N ILE A 169 11.53 -11.19 -13.24
CA ILE A 169 10.98 -10.33 -12.18
C ILE A 169 10.69 -8.91 -12.71
N PHE A 170 11.68 -8.27 -13.33
CA PHE A 170 11.52 -6.91 -13.82
C PHE A 170 10.59 -6.82 -15.04
N PHE A 171 10.58 -7.85 -15.87
CA PHE A 171 9.62 -7.99 -16.95
C PHE A 171 8.17 -8.07 -16.43
N LEU A 172 7.90 -8.93 -15.45
CA LEU A 172 6.59 -9.02 -14.78
C LEU A 172 6.20 -7.72 -14.08
N ASN A 173 7.17 -7.02 -13.48
CA ASN A 173 6.94 -5.71 -12.89
C ASN A 173 6.48 -4.70 -13.95
N GLY A 174 7.14 -4.65 -15.11
CA GLY A 174 6.73 -3.79 -16.24
C GLY A 174 5.32 -4.14 -16.76
N LEU A 175 5.00 -5.43 -16.87
CA LEU A 175 3.65 -5.88 -17.24
C LEU A 175 2.57 -5.53 -16.20
N SER A 176 2.93 -5.25 -14.95
CA SER A 176 1.96 -5.03 -13.86
C SER A 176 1.47 -3.58 -13.75
N ILE A 177 2.11 -2.63 -14.43
CA ILE A 177 1.87 -1.18 -14.25
C ILE A 177 0.58 -0.73 -14.95
N VAL A 178 -0.44 -0.32 -14.20
CA VAL A 178 -1.70 0.20 -14.75
C VAL A 178 -1.62 1.71 -14.99
N THR A 179 -1.52 2.12 -16.25
CA THR A 179 -1.24 3.50 -16.65
C THR A 179 -2.35 4.51 -16.33
N ARG A 180 -3.63 4.12 -16.46
CA ARG A 180 -4.76 5.07 -16.37
C ARG A 180 -5.04 5.59 -14.96
N GLN A 181 -4.80 4.77 -13.93
CA GLN A 181 -4.99 5.16 -12.52
C GLN A 181 -3.76 5.91 -11.99
N LEU A 182 -2.56 5.51 -12.42
CA LEU A 182 -1.31 6.24 -12.11
C LEU A 182 -1.35 7.69 -12.59
N ALA A 183 -1.93 7.95 -13.76
CA ALA A 183 -1.95 9.29 -14.36
C ALA A 183 -2.58 10.36 -13.46
N LYS A 184 -3.57 10.00 -12.63
CA LYS A 184 -4.20 10.92 -11.68
C LYS A 184 -3.30 11.24 -10.49
N GLU A 185 -2.47 10.29 -10.05
CA GLU A 185 -1.54 10.48 -8.94
C GLU A 185 -0.28 11.26 -9.32
N VAL A 186 0.08 11.32 -10.61
CA VAL A 186 1.28 12.06 -11.07
C VAL A 186 1.27 13.53 -10.61
N LEU A 187 0.10 14.11 -10.40
CA LEU A 187 -0.07 15.48 -9.91
C LEU A 187 0.36 15.67 -8.44
N HIS A 188 0.53 14.60 -7.66
CA HIS A 188 1.01 14.64 -6.27
C HIS A 188 2.55 14.77 -6.19
N ILE A 189 3.13 15.69 -6.95
CA ILE A 189 4.59 15.88 -7.10
C ILE A 189 5.29 16.02 -5.74
N ARG A 190 4.70 16.75 -4.79
CA ARG A 190 5.27 16.93 -3.44
C ARG A 190 5.52 15.59 -2.74
N LEU A 191 4.57 14.66 -2.84
CA LEU A 191 4.66 13.34 -2.24
C LEU A 191 5.76 12.54 -2.92
N HIS A 192 5.77 12.53 -4.25
CA HIS A 192 6.75 11.77 -5.02
C HIS A 192 8.17 12.22 -4.76
N THR A 193 8.43 13.53 -4.85
CA THR A 193 9.74 14.11 -4.57
C THR A 193 10.20 13.80 -3.15
N PHE A 194 9.31 13.87 -2.17
CA PHE A 194 9.65 13.53 -0.79
C PHE A 194 10.11 12.07 -0.64
N VAL A 195 9.35 11.12 -1.21
CA VAL A 195 9.71 9.69 -1.16
C VAL A 195 11.02 9.41 -1.88
N GLN A 196 11.25 10.00 -3.05
CA GLN A 196 12.50 9.80 -3.81
C GLN A 196 13.72 10.31 -3.03
N ILE A 197 13.66 11.54 -2.50
CA ILE A 197 14.74 12.13 -1.71
C ILE A 197 14.99 11.29 -0.45
N TYR A 198 13.93 10.90 0.26
CA TYR A 198 14.08 10.12 1.47
C TYR A 198 14.70 8.74 1.19
N SER A 199 14.14 7.98 0.25
CA SER A 199 14.55 6.60 0.00
C SER A 199 15.92 6.47 -0.66
N LEU A 200 16.28 7.39 -1.58
CA LEU A 200 17.48 7.26 -2.40
C LEU A 200 18.65 8.15 -1.93
N ILE A 201 18.39 9.14 -1.06
CA ILE A 201 19.42 10.05 -0.57
C ILE A 201 19.48 10.01 0.96
N ILE A 202 18.44 10.43 1.67
CA ILE A 202 18.49 10.57 3.13
C ILE A 202 18.76 9.22 3.80
N PHE A 203 18.02 8.18 3.44
CA PHE A 203 18.15 6.86 4.04
C PHE A 203 19.57 6.26 3.83
N PRO A 204 20.11 6.17 2.59
CA PRO A 204 21.47 5.68 2.37
C PRO A 204 22.54 6.48 3.11
N PHE A 205 22.44 7.80 3.15
CA PHE A 205 23.44 8.66 3.81
C PHE A 205 23.42 8.50 5.34
N LEU A 206 22.24 8.40 5.95
CA LEU A 206 22.14 8.17 7.39
C LEU A 206 22.64 6.77 7.77
N VAL A 207 22.28 5.74 7.00
CA VAL A 207 22.79 4.38 7.24
C VAL A 207 24.29 4.31 6.97
N TYR A 208 24.83 5.04 6.00
CA TYR A 208 26.26 5.18 5.80
C TYR A 208 26.94 5.82 7.02
N GLY A 209 26.40 6.92 7.56
CA GLY A 209 26.89 7.53 8.80
C GLY A 209 26.91 6.55 9.97
N LEU A 210 25.84 5.77 10.15
CA LEU A 210 25.79 4.69 11.14
C LEU A 210 26.85 3.62 10.84
N SER A 211 27.03 3.22 9.59
CA SER A 211 28.00 2.21 9.15
C SER A 211 29.45 2.64 9.42
N LEU A 212 29.76 3.94 9.39
CA LEU A 212 31.07 4.46 9.80
C LEU A 212 31.32 4.30 11.30
N LEU A 213 30.28 4.37 12.13
CA LEU A 213 30.39 4.07 13.56
C LEU A 213 30.58 2.56 13.78
N LEU A 214 29.82 1.72 13.06
CA LEU A 214 30.00 0.27 13.08
C LEU A 214 31.41 -0.14 12.65
N ALA A 215 32.00 0.55 11.68
CA ALA A 215 33.34 0.24 11.18
C ALA A 215 34.45 0.45 12.23
N LYS A 216 34.17 1.16 13.33
CA LYS A 216 35.07 1.28 14.49
C LYS A 216 34.95 0.10 15.46
N THR A 217 33.92 -0.73 15.32
CA THR A 217 33.74 -1.95 16.12
C THR A 217 34.45 -3.14 15.49
N SER A 218 34.44 -4.30 16.15
CA SER A 218 35.02 -5.55 15.64
C SER A 218 34.20 -6.22 14.53
N MET A 219 33.08 -5.63 14.11
CA MET A 219 32.18 -6.22 13.12
C MET A 219 32.85 -6.39 11.75
N ASN A 220 32.60 -7.51 11.09
CA ASN A 220 33.13 -7.80 9.76
C ASN A 220 32.79 -6.67 8.75
N LYS A 221 33.83 -6.07 8.17
CA LYS A 221 33.71 -4.93 7.23
C LYS A 221 32.94 -5.28 5.95
N THR A 222 32.94 -6.54 5.52
CA THR A 222 32.16 -7.01 4.37
C THR A 222 30.66 -6.93 4.65
N LEU A 223 30.24 -7.28 5.87
CA LEU A 223 28.84 -7.15 6.28
C LEU A 223 28.42 -5.69 6.39
N ILE A 224 29.29 -4.82 6.92
CA ILE A 224 29.05 -3.38 6.97
C ILE A 224 28.84 -2.83 5.56
N PHE A 225 29.67 -3.23 4.59
CA PHE A 225 29.48 -2.82 3.21
C PHE A 225 28.17 -3.37 2.62
N GLY A 226 27.79 -4.62 2.93
CA GLY A 226 26.48 -5.16 2.54
C GLY A 226 25.30 -4.37 3.13
N ILE A 227 25.41 -3.82 4.35
CA ILE A 227 24.41 -2.90 4.93
C ILE A 227 24.31 -1.61 4.11
N ILE A 228 25.45 -1.06 3.67
CA ILE A 228 25.48 0.14 2.82
C ILE A 228 24.79 -0.14 1.47
N ILE A 229 25.13 -1.25 0.82
CA ILE A 229 24.47 -1.66 -0.44
C ILE A 229 22.96 -1.80 -0.22
N MET A 230 22.55 -2.48 0.85
CA MET A 230 21.14 -2.65 1.20
C MET A 230 20.44 -1.30 1.34
N ALA A 231 21.04 -0.36 2.06
CA ALA A 231 20.44 0.94 2.31
C ALA A 231 20.27 1.75 1.01
N SER A 232 21.20 1.62 0.08
CA SER A 232 21.17 2.25 -1.24
C SER A 232 20.07 1.70 -2.15
N MET A 233 19.39 0.59 -1.82
CA MET A 233 18.40 0.01 -2.71
C MET A 233 17.08 0.82 -2.73
N PRO A 234 16.41 0.90 -3.89
CA PRO A 234 15.07 1.47 -3.96
C PRO A 234 14.03 0.51 -3.36
N PRO A 235 12.79 0.98 -3.13
CA PRO A 235 11.68 0.17 -2.66
C PRO A 235 11.26 -0.96 -3.59
N THR A 236 10.69 -1.99 -2.96
CA THR A 236 10.05 -3.11 -3.65
C THR A 236 8.72 -2.67 -4.26
N ILE A 237 8.52 -2.90 -5.57
CA ILE A 237 7.25 -2.59 -6.24
C ILE A 237 6.09 -3.39 -5.61
N SER A 238 6.20 -4.71 -5.58
CA SER A 238 5.12 -5.55 -5.03
C SER A 238 4.95 -5.40 -3.52
N GLY A 239 6.05 -5.42 -2.76
CA GLY A 239 6.01 -5.39 -1.30
C GLY A 239 5.41 -4.10 -0.74
N SER A 240 5.86 -2.94 -1.22
CA SER A 240 5.38 -1.64 -0.72
C SER A 240 3.90 -1.44 -1.05
N VAL A 241 3.47 -1.80 -2.26
CA VAL A 241 2.07 -1.68 -2.69
C VAL A 241 1.14 -2.56 -1.87
N ILE A 242 1.50 -3.83 -1.67
CA ILE A 242 0.68 -4.78 -0.89
C ILE A 242 0.57 -4.32 0.57
N MET A 243 1.68 -3.92 1.20
CA MET A 243 1.66 -3.46 2.58
C MET A 243 0.85 -2.16 2.75
N THR A 244 1.03 -1.19 1.84
CA THR A 244 0.24 0.03 1.83
C THR A 244 -1.25 -0.26 1.67
N LYS A 245 -1.63 -1.12 0.73
CA LYS A 245 -3.02 -1.53 0.52
C LYS A 245 -3.62 -2.18 1.76
N ASN A 246 -2.91 -3.13 2.37
CA ASN A 246 -3.38 -3.83 3.56
C ASN A 246 -3.53 -2.90 4.77
N ALA A 247 -2.74 -1.82 4.82
CA ALA A 247 -2.82 -0.77 5.82
C ALA A 247 -3.87 0.32 5.50
N LEU A 248 -4.68 0.18 4.44
CA LEU A 248 -5.68 1.17 3.98
C LEU A 248 -5.05 2.51 3.49
N GLY A 249 -3.78 2.47 3.08
CA GLY A 249 -3.05 3.62 2.52
C GLY A 249 -3.32 3.86 1.03
N ASN A 250 -2.62 4.86 0.46
CA ASN A 250 -2.73 5.19 -0.96
C ASN A 250 -1.93 4.20 -1.83
N GLU A 251 -2.59 3.12 -2.29
CA GLU A 251 -2.00 2.07 -3.14
C GLU A 251 -1.40 2.62 -4.45
N TYR A 252 -2.06 3.61 -5.07
CA TYR A 252 -1.63 4.18 -6.34
C TYR A 252 -0.38 5.04 -6.19
N ALA A 253 -0.31 5.87 -5.13
CA ALA A 253 0.90 6.63 -4.83
C ALA A 253 2.07 5.71 -4.48
N ALA A 254 1.83 4.62 -3.74
CA ALA A 254 2.87 3.63 -3.45
C ALA A 254 3.41 2.95 -4.73
N LEU A 255 2.50 2.58 -5.64
CA LEU A 255 2.87 1.95 -6.91
C LEU A 255 3.71 2.89 -7.78
N LEU A 256 3.25 4.14 -7.95
CA LEU A 256 3.97 5.15 -8.73
C LEU A 256 5.36 5.44 -8.14
N ASN A 257 5.46 5.61 -6.82
CA ASN A 257 6.73 5.84 -6.16
C ASN A 257 7.70 4.67 -6.29
N ALA A 258 7.22 3.44 -6.14
CA ALA A 258 8.09 2.28 -6.24
C ALA A 258 8.65 2.09 -7.66
N ILE A 259 7.85 2.38 -8.69
CA ILE A 259 8.31 2.39 -10.09
C ILE A 259 9.33 3.51 -10.32
N LEU A 260 8.99 4.74 -9.94
CA LEU A 260 9.89 5.89 -10.07
C LEU A 260 11.23 5.64 -9.37
N SER A 261 11.20 5.11 -8.14
CA SER A 261 12.41 4.77 -7.41
C SER A 261 13.19 3.62 -8.03
N SER A 262 12.54 2.64 -8.65
CA SER A 262 13.25 1.56 -9.34
C SER A 262 14.01 2.08 -10.56
N VAL A 263 13.41 3.00 -11.31
CA VAL A 263 14.06 3.65 -12.46
C VAL A 263 15.19 4.56 -12.00
N LEU A 264 14.91 5.50 -11.08
CA LEU A 264 15.92 6.43 -10.56
C LEU A 264 17.04 5.71 -9.81
N GLY A 265 16.69 4.72 -9.00
CA GLY A 265 17.63 3.90 -8.22
C GLY A 265 18.59 3.10 -9.11
N THR A 266 18.18 2.70 -10.31
CA THR A 266 19.10 2.02 -11.24
C THR A 266 20.34 2.87 -11.54
N PHE A 267 20.21 4.19 -11.56
CA PHE A 267 21.33 5.13 -11.75
C PHE A 267 21.90 5.64 -10.43
N LEU A 268 21.03 6.01 -9.50
CA LEU A 268 21.42 6.69 -8.27
C LEU A 268 22.03 5.73 -7.25
N SER A 269 21.55 4.49 -7.14
CA SER A 269 22.06 3.52 -6.17
C SER A 269 23.53 3.16 -6.43
N PRO A 270 23.95 2.83 -7.67
CA PRO A 270 25.38 2.68 -7.96
C PRO A 270 26.15 3.97 -7.66
N ALA A 271 25.68 5.14 -8.12
CA ALA A 271 26.40 6.40 -7.91
C ALA A 271 26.67 6.69 -6.41
N VAL A 272 25.67 6.44 -5.56
CA VAL A 272 25.77 6.58 -4.11
C VAL A 272 26.76 5.57 -3.52
N ILE A 273 26.74 4.31 -3.96
CA ILE A 273 27.69 3.29 -3.49
C ILE A 273 29.12 3.65 -3.90
N PHE A 274 29.33 4.05 -5.16
CA PHE A 274 30.63 4.51 -5.66
C PHE A 274 31.15 5.71 -4.86
N LEU A 275 30.27 6.63 -4.45
CA LEU A 275 30.63 7.74 -3.57
C LEU A 275 31.10 7.23 -2.20
N PHE A 276 30.36 6.31 -1.58
CA PHE A 276 30.70 5.75 -0.27
C PHE A 276 31.97 4.91 -0.28
N MET A 277 32.28 4.24 -1.40
CA MET A 277 33.51 3.45 -1.58
C MET A 277 34.80 4.29 -1.62
N LYS A 278 34.72 5.61 -1.83
CA LYS A 278 35.91 6.49 -1.81
C LYS A 278 36.54 6.65 -0.42
N ASN A 279 35.84 6.22 0.63
CA ASN A 279 36.35 6.29 1.99
C ASN A 279 37.38 5.18 2.24
N SER A 280 38.54 5.55 2.79
CA SER A 280 39.70 4.66 3.00
C SER A 280 39.39 3.42 3.87
N ILE A 281 38.34 3.48 4.69
CA ILE A 281 37.85 2.34 5.46
C ILE A 281 37.50 1.15 4.57
N PHE A 282 37.06 1.41 3.33
CA PHE A 282 36.61 0.41 2.36
C PHE A 282 37.67 0.09 1.29
N ASP A 283 38.92 0.53 1.44
CA ASP A 283 40.01 0.29 0.49
C ASP A 283 40.29 -1.20 0.24
N PHE A 284 39.94 -2.08 1.19
CA PHE A 284 40.07 -3.54 1.02
C PHE A 284 39.21 -4.08 -0.14
N LEU A 285 38.10 -3.41 -0.45
CA LEU A 285 37.24 -3.73 -1.59
C LEU A 285 37.82 -3.14 -2.89
N SER A 286 38.37 -1.93 -2.84
CA SER A 286 38.99 -1.27 -4.01
C SER A 286 40.27 -1.99 -4.49
N LYS A 287 41.04 -2.59 -3.57
CA LYS A 287 42.27 -3.35 -3.88
C LYS A 287 42.03 -4.74 -4.50
N THR A 288 40.79 -5.22 -4.47
CA THR A 288 40.39 -6.53 -5.03
C THR A 288 40.23 -6.51 -6.55
N SER A 289 39.98 -5.33 -7.13
CA SER A 289 40.00 -5.10 -8.57
C SER A 289 41.46 -4.97 -9.06
N ASN A 290 42.03 -6.07 -9.58
CA ASN A 290 43.35 -6.11 -10.23
C ASN A 290 43.43 -5.29 -11.53
N THR A 291 42.38 -4.55 -11.89
CA THR A 291 42.40 -3.62 -13.01
C THR A 291 43.02 -2.31 -12.56
N GLN A 292 44.12 -1.90 -13.21
CA GLN A 292 44.73 -0.58 -13.04
C GLN A 292 43.75 0.59 -13.29
N HIS A 293 42.60 0.29 -13.89
CA HIS A 293 41.41 1.12 -13.90
C HIS A 293 40.45 0.63 -12.81
N GLY A 294 40.18 1.44 -11.78
CA GLY A 294 39.22 1.09 -10.72
C GLY A 294 37.83 0.73 -11.26
N LEU A 295 36.93 0.31 -10.36
CA LEU A 295 35.56 -0.09 -10.69
C LEU A 295 34.93 0.81 -11.76
N ASN A 296 34.53 0.23 -12.89
CA ASN A 296 34.04 1.00 -14.02
C ASN A 296 32.53 1.24 -13.87
N TYR A 297 32.17 2.43 -13.40
CA TYR A 297 30.77 2.86 -13.26
C TYR A 297 29.95 2.63 -14.54
N SER A 298 30.56 2.83 -15.72
CA SER A 298 29.89 2.61 -17.00
C SER A 298 29.48 1.15 -17.19
N HIS A 299 30.34 0.21 -16.79
CA HIS A 299 30.03 -1.23 -16.87
C HIS A 299 28.88 -1.61 -15.94
N VAL A 300 28.89 -1.12 -14.69
CA VAL A 300 27.84 -1.39 -13.70
C VAL A 300 26.49 -0.89 -14.20
N ILE A 301 26.42 0.37 -14.64
CA ILE A 301 25.18 0.95 -15.17
C ILE A 301 24.71 0.19 -16.42
N LYS A 302 25.62 -0.15 -17.34
CA LYS A 302 25.26 -0.93 -18.54
C LYS A 302 24.61 -2.27 -18.16
N ASN A 303 25.19 -2.99 -17.21
CA ASN A 303 24.64 -4.27 -16.75
C ASN A 303 23.28 -4.11 -16.09
N LEU A 304 23.09 -3.09 -15.25
CA LEU A 304 21.79 -2.84 -14.61
C LEU A 304 20.74 -2.40 -15.62
N CYS A 305 21.09 -1.53 -16.58
CA CYS A 305 20.17 -1.15 -17.65
C CYS A 305 19.70 -2.37 -18.45
N LEU A 306 20.59 -3.32 -18.75
CA LEU A 306 20.25 -4.55 -19.48
C LEU A 306 19.42 -5.54 -18.66
N THR A 307 19.66 -5.63 -17.34
CA THR A 307 19.01 -6.62 -16.48
C THR A 307 17.72 -6.13 -15.82
N ILE A 308 17.58 -4.82 -15.66
CA ILE A 308 16.49 -4.18 -14.92
C ILE A 308 15.64 -3.32 -15.85
N LEU A 309 16.22 -2.26 -16.44
CA LEU A 309 15.45 -1.28 -17.21
C LEU A 309 14.93 -1.84 -18.54
N LEU A 310 15.75 -2.60 -19.26
CA LEU A 310 15.38 -3.20 -20.54
C LEU A 310 14.17 -4.14 -20.40
N PRO A 311 14.17 -5.16 -19.52
CA PRO A 311 12.99 -6.02 -19.37
C PRO A 311 11.78 -5.27 -18.81
N LEU A 312 11.97 -4.31 -17.91
CA LEU A 312 10.89 -3.44 -17.43
C LEU A 312 10.24 -2.67 -18.58
N PHE A 313 11.06 -2.07 -19.46
CA PHE A 313 10.61 -1.33 -20.63
C PHE A 313 9.87 -2.23 -21.62
N ILE A 314 10.41 -3.41 -21.94
CA ILE A 314 9.76 -4.38 -22.82
C ILE A 314 8.41 -4.82 -22.23
N GLY A 315 8.36 -5.14 -20.94
CA GLY A 315 7.12 -5.48 -20.25
C GLY A 315 6.10 -4.34 -20.31
N GLN A 316 6.54 -3.09 -20.11
CA GLN A 316 5.69 -1.92 -20.22
C GLN A 316 5.16 -1.72 -21.66
N MET A 317 6.01 -1.88 -22.68
CA MET A 317 5.58 -1.78 -24.08
C MET A 317 4.51 -2.82 -24.42
N ILE A 318 4.69 -4.07 -23.97
CA ILE A 318 3.70 -5.13 -24.17
C ILE A 318 2.39 -4.82 -23.43
N HIS A 319 2.46 -4.28 -22.21
CA HIS A 319 1.26 -3.82 -21.49
C HIS A 319 0.50 -2.76 -22.30
N LEU A 320 1.22 -1.75 -22.81
CA LEU A 320 0.61 -0.66 -23.57
C LEU A 320 -0.08 -1.17 -24.84
N LEU A 321 0.54 -2.13 -25.54
CA LEU A 321 -0.02 -2.71 -26.78
C LEU A 321 -1.20 -3.66 -26.52
N TRP A 322 -1.22 -4.39 -25.41
CA TRP A 322 -2.24 -5.42 -25.12
C TRP A 322 -2.89 -5.28 -23.73
N THR A 323 -3.20 -4.06 -23.32
CA THR A 323 -3.67 -3.73 -21.96
C THR A 323 -4.80 -4.65 -21.47
N LYS A 324 -5.86 -4.84 -22.27
CA LYS A 324 -7.01 -5.68 -21.88
C LYS A 324 -6.62 -7.14 -21.64
N LYS A 325 -5.76 -7.72 -22.50
CA LYS A 325 -5.31 -9.11 -22.37
C LYS A 325 -4.36 -9.27 -21.18
N ILE A 326 -3.43 -8.32 -20.97
CA ILE A 326 -2.48 -8.36 -19.87
C ILE A 326 -3.17 -8.21 -18.51
N ILE A 327 -4.17 -7.34 -18.39
CA ILE A 327 -4.99 -7.23 -17.17
C ILE A 327 -5.63 -8.58 -16.82
N TYR A 328 -6.23 -9.25 -17.81
CA TYR A 328 -6.82 -10.58 -17.63
C TYR A 328 -5.77 -11.65 -17.23
N ILE A 329 -4.63 -11.70 -17.91
CA ILE A 329 -3.55 -12.65 -17.62
C ILE A 329 -2.98 -12.40 -16.22
N ARG A 330 -2.76 -11.13 -15.85
CA ARG A 330 -2.26 -10.73 -14.54
C ARG A 330 -3.15 -11.23 -13.41
N GLU A 331 -4.46 -11.11 -13.57
CA GLU A 331 -5.45 -11.58 -12.59
C GLU A 331 -5.53 -13.11 -12.57
N LYS A 332 -5.48 -13.76 -13.73
CA LYS A 332 -5.50 -15.23 -13.81
C LYS A 332 -4.26 -15.88 -13.18
N PHE A 333 -3.07 -15.35 -13.46
CA PHE A 333 -1.79 -15.93 -13.05
C PHE A 333 -1.19 -15.29 -11.80
N HIS A 334 -1.87 -14.31 -11.19
CA HIS A 334 -1.42 -13.62 -9.98
C HIS A 334 0.06 -13.19 -10.06
N PHE A 335 0.39 -12.25 -10.95
CA PHE A 335 1.79 -11.84 -11.20
C PHE A 335 2.60 -11.51 -9.94
N ALA A 336 1.97 -11.00 -8.89
CA ALA A 336 2.63 -10.77 -7.60
C ALA A 336 3.18 -12.07 -6.97
N GLU A 337 2.43 -13.17 -7.04
CA GLU A 337 2.85 -14.48 -6.53
C GLU A 337 3.98 -15.07 -7.38
N LEU A 338 3.90 -14.95 -8.71
CA LEU A 338 5.00 -15.38 -9.61
C LEU A 338 6.29 -14.60 -9.34
N ASN A 339 6.18 -13.30 -9.11
CA ASN A 339 7.31 -12.45 -8.76
C ASN A 339 7.94 -12.87 -7.42
N SER A 340 7.10 -13.11 -6.41
CA SER A 340 7.51 -13.65 -5.12
C SER A 340 8.17 -15.03 -5.25
N LEU A 341 7.65 -15.95 -6.08
CA LEU A 341 8.26 -17.25 -6.34
C LEU A 341 9.64 -17.12 -7.02
N ALA A 342 9.76 -16.27 -8.03
CA ALA A 342 11.05 -16.01 -8.68
C ALA A 342 12.07 -15.44 -7.69
N LEU A 343 11.63 -14.57 -6.77
CA LEU A 343 12.48 -14.04 -5.71
C LEU A 343 12.96 -15.12 -4.73
N LEU A 344 12.10 -16.08 -4.38
CA LEU A 344 12.48 -17.23 -3.55
C LEU A 344 13.55 -18.10 -4.22
N ILE A 345 13.46 -18.30 -5.54
CA ILE A 345 14.48 -19.03 -6.32
C ILE A 345 15.82 -18.27 -6.28
N VAL A 346 15.80 -16.93 -6.38
CA VAL A 346 17.01 -16.11 -6.26
C VAL A 346 17.63 -16.25 -4.86
N VAL A 347 16.82 -16.17 -3.80
CA VAL A 347 17.28 -16.36 -2.41
C VAL A 347 17.90 -17.74 -2.24
N TRP A 348 17.24 -18.79 -2.72
CA TRP A 348 17.75 -20.16 -2.69
C TRP A 348 19.12 -20.27 -3.37
N SER A 349 19.29 -19.69 -4.56
CA SER A 349 20.55 -19.72 -5.29
C SER A 349 21.68 -18.99 -4.56
N VAL A 350 21.39 -17.84 -3.97
CA VAL A 350 22.39 -17.07 -3.20
C VAL A 350 22.84 -17.89 -2.00
N PHE A 351 21.92 -18.40 -1.18
CA PHE A 351 22.28 -19.23 -0.02
C PHE A 351 22.99 -20.53 -0.43
N SER A 352 22.61 -21.14 -1.55
CA SER A 352 23.27 -22.35 -2.07
C SER A 352 24.75 -22.07 -2.37
N THR A 353 25.05 -20.89 -2.91
CA THR A 353 26.43 -20.45 -3.15
C THR A 353 27.17 -20.25 -1.83
N VAL A 354 26.59 -19.50 -0.89
CA VAL A 354 27.21 -19.21 0.42
C VAL A 354 27.48 -20.48 1.23
N PHE A 355 26.56 -21.45 1.23
CA PHE A 355 26.76 -22.73 1.90
C PHE A 355 27.79 -23.60 1.19
N SER A 356 27.81 -23.62 -0.14
CA SER A 356 28.82 -24.36 -0.90
C SER A 356 30.23 -23.81 -0.74
N THR A 357 30.38 -22.49 -0.62
CA THR A 357 31.71 -21.85 -0.47
C THR A 357 32.17 -21.80 0.98
N GLY A 358 31.34 -22.22 1.94
CA GLY A 358 31.67 -22.18 3.36
C GLY A 358 31.79 -20.75 3.90
N SER A 359 31.30 -19.74 3.17
CA SER A 359 31.46 -18.33 3.50
C SER A 359 30.82 -17.93 4.84
N PHE A 360 29.89 -18.72 5.39
CA PHE A 360 29.38 -18.52 6.75
C PHE A 360 30.40 -18.85 7.85
N GLN A 361 31.34 -19.76 7.59
CA GLN A 361 32.33 -20.19 8.58
C GLN A 361 33.37 -19.10 8.86
N THR A 362 33.52 -18.13 7.95
CA THR A 362 34.44 -17.00 8.09
C THR A 362 33.84 -15.85 8.93
N ILE A 363 32.55 -15.93 9.28
CA ILE A 363 31.83 -14.90 10.02
C ILE A 363 31.64 -15.34 11.46
N GLN A 364 31.92 -14.45 12.39
CA GLN A 364 31.64 -14.72 13.80
C GLN A 364 30.12 -14.69 14.04
N LYS A 365 29.61 -15.63 14.84
CA LYS A 365 28.16 -15.68 15.18
C LYS A 365 27.66 -14.37 15.81
N ILE A 366 28.54 -13.66 16.52
CA ILE A 366 28.23 -12.35 17.11
C ILE A 366 27.94 -11.29 16.04
N ASP A 367 28.65 -11.31 14.91
CA ASP A 367 28.44 -10.37 13.81
C ASP A 367 27.08 -10.57 13.16
N LEU A 368 26.63 -11.83 13.04
CA LEU A 368 25.29 -12.16 12.55
C LEU A 368 24.20 -11.67 13.51
N LEU A 369 24.41 -11.82 14.82
CA LEU A 369 23.47 -11.33 15.83
C LEU A 369 23.38 -9.80 15.78
N ILE A 370 24.52 -9.11 15.72
CA ILE A 370 24.59 -7.64 15.59
C ILE A 370 23.88 -7.20 14.31
N LEU A 371 24.10 -7.89 13.19
CA LEU A 371 23.47 -7.58 11.91
C LEU A 371 21.93 -7.64 11.97
N ILE A 372 21.36 -8.68 12.60
CA ILE A 372 19.91 -8.83 12.77
C ILE A 372 19.34 -7.66 13.59
N PHE A 373 19.95 -7.33 14.72
CA PHE A 373 19.48 -6.23 15.55
C PHE A 373 19.61 -4.87 14.86
N ILE A 374 20.71 -4.64 14.14
CA ILE A 374 20.94 -3.37 13.45
C ILE A 374 19.99 -3.21 12.26
N ASN A 375 19.79 -4.23 11.44
CA ASN A 375 18.87 -4.17 10.31
C ASN A 375 17.42 -3.93 10.77
N GLY A 376 16.94 -4.71 11.74
CA GLY A 376 15.61 -4.51 12.33
C GLY A 376 15.46 -3.14 12.99
N GLY A 377 16.51 -2.68 13.69
CA GLY A 377 16.58 -1.35 14.29
C GLY A 377 16.51 -0.23 13.25
N ILE A 378 17.27 -0.33 12.16
CA ILE A 378 17.23 0.60 11.02
C ILE A 378 15.81 0.63 10.44
N TYR A 379 15.20 -0.52 10.16
CA TYR A 379 13.85 -0.56 9.60
C TYR A 379 12.83 0.17 10.49
N ILE A 380 12.82 -0.14 11.78
CA ILE A 380 11.87 0.47 12.75
C ILE A 380 12.15 1.96 12.92
N LEU A 381 13.40 2.35 13.15
CA LEU A 381 13.78 3.73 13.42
C LEU A 381 13.48 4.64 12.22
N PHE A 382 13.82 4.20 11.01
CA PHE A 382 13.57 4.99 9.81
C PHE A 382 12.07 5.02 9.45
N SER A 383 11.33 3.95 9.73
CA SER A 383 9.86 3.93 9.59
C SER A 383 9.19 4.94 10.53
N LEU A 384 9.64 5.04 11.77
CA LEU A 384 9.16 6.06 12.70
C LEU A 384 9.58 7.47 12.26
N LEU A 385 10.84 7.65 11.87
CA LEU A 385 11.38 8.94 11.42
C LEU A 385 10.59 9.50 10.24
N ILE A 386 10.31 8.68 9.22
CA ILE A 386 9.59 9.13 8.03
C ILE A 386 8.11 9.45 8.34
N ILE A 387 7.46 8.71 9.24
CA ILE A 387 6.10 9.02 9.69
C ILE A 387 6.07 10.37 10.41
N ILE A 388 7.03 10.62 11.30
CA ILE A 388 7.15 11.89 12.02
C ILE A 388 7.33 13.04 11.03
N ILE A 389 8.29 12.91 10.11
CA ILE A 389 8.57 13.95 9.10
C ILE A 389 7.36 14.18 8.20
N ALA A 390 6.67 13.13 7.75
CA ALA A 390 5.49 13.26 6.88
C ALA A 390 4.29 13.94 7.57
N ARG A 391 4.25 13.94 8.90
CA ARG A 391 3.14 14.47 9.70
C ARG A 391 3.46 15.75 10.46
N LEU A 392 4.64 16.35 10.23
CA LEU A 392 5.00 17.64 10.81
C LEU A 392 3.91 18.69 10.48
N PRO A 393 3.46 19.49 11.48
CA PRO A 393 2.37 20.45 11.32
C PRO A 393 2.86 21.75 10.64
N ILE A 394 3.46 21.61 9.46
CA ILE A 394 3.93 22.73 8.64
C ILE A 394 2.87 22.98 7.56
N ARG A 395 2.46 24.26 7.40
CA ARG A 395 1.28 24.75 6.64
C ARG A 395 1.16 24.25 5.19
N HIS A 396 2.20 23.67 4.60
CA HIS A 396 2.20 23.07 3.25
C HIS A 396 2.98 21.75 3.14
N TRP A 397 3.23 21.05 4.26
CA TRP A 397 3.99 19.79 4.27
C TRP A 397 3.18 18.60 4.74
N GLN A 398 2.16 18.83 5.58
CA GLN A 398 1.39 17.76 6.20
C GLN A 398 0.72 16.87 5.14
N PHE A 399 1.16 15.62 5.05
CA PHE A 399 0.59 14.62 4.15
C PHE A 399 -0.65 13.97 4.78
N SER A 400 -1.58 13.49 3.95
CA SER A 400 -2.74 12.73 4.43
C SER A 400 -2.28 11.45 5.13
N GLU A 401 -3.14 10.85 5.96
CA GLU A 401 -2.82 9.59 6.65
C GLU A 401 -2.55 8.47 5.65
N LYS A 402 -3.37 8.40 4.59
CA LYS A 402 -3.23 7.39 3.54
C LYS A 402 -1.92 7.56 2.77
N ASP A 403 -1.54 8.80 2.49
CA ASP A 403 -0.27 9.12 1.84
C ASP A 403 0.91 8.85 2.77
N THR A 404 0.78 9.12 4.07
CA THR A 404 1.82 8.84 5.07
C THR A 404 2.14 7.35 5.12
N VAL A 405 1.14 6.48 5.03
CA VAL A 405 1.34 5.04 4.95
C VAL A 405 2.07 4.64 3.67
N ALA A 406 1.72 5.24 2.52
CA ALA A 406 2.41 4.99 1.26
C ALA A 406 3.88 5.46 1.32
N ILE A 407 4.09 6.68 1.81
CA ILE A 407 5.40 7.30 2.04
C ILE A 407 6.26 6.39 2.91
N MET A 408 5.75 5.90 4.04
CA MET A 408 6.50 5.07 4.96
C MET A 408 6.96 3.78 4.28
N PHE A 409 6.04 2.98 3.73
CA PHE A 409 6.40 1.71 3.11
C PHE A 409 7.31 1.88 1.89
N CYS A 410 7.14 2.94 1.10
CA CYS A 410 8.04 3.24 -0.02
C CYS A 410 9.40 3.80 0.42
N GLY A 411 9.48 4.45 1.59
CA GLY A 411 10.72 5.06 2.07
C GLY A 411 11.70 4.06 2.70
N VAL A 412 11.19 3.00 3.33
CA VAL A 412 12.00 2.08 4.15
C VAL A 412 12.14 0.68 3.58
N MET A 413 11.22 0.24 2.71
CA MET A 413 11.37 -1.07 2.08
C MET A 413 12.49 -1.03 1.04
N LYS A 414 13.23 -2.13 0.92
CA LYS A 414 14.41 -2.26 0.06
C LYS A 414 14.27 -3.46 -0.86
N ASN A 415 14.61 -3.24 -2.14
CA ASN A 415 14.40 -4.19 -3.22
C ASN A 415 15.57 -5.18 -3.36
N LEU A 416 15.35 -6.39 -2.85
CA LEU A 416 16.29 -7.51 -3.01
C LEU A 416 16.56 -7.83 -4.49
N GLY A 417 15.53 -7.76 -5.35
CA GLY A 417 15.65 -8.08 -6.77
C GLY A 417 16.59 -7.15 -7.54
N MET A 418 16.75 -5.89 -7.10
CA MET A 418 17.72 -4.96 -7.67
C MET A 418 19.12 -5.07 -7.03
N GLY A 419 19.18 -5.44 -5.75
CA GLY A 419 20.48 -5.51 -5.06
C GLY A 419 21.35 -6.67 -5.51
N ILE A 420 20.79 -7.84 -5.85
CA ILE A 420 21.58 -8.98 -6.33
C ILE A 420 22.32 -8.66 -7.65
N PRO A 421 21.68 -8.13 -8.70
CA PRO A 421 22.36 -7.72 -9.93
C PRO A 421 23.43 -6.67 -9.68
N LEU A 422 23.16 -5.72 -8.78
CA LEU A 422 24.11 -4.67 -8.45
C LEU A 422 25.35 -5.24 -7.76
N ILE A 423 25.19 -6.13 -6.80
CA ILE A 423 26.31 -6.80 -6.13
C ILE A 423 27.14 -7.59 -7.14
N ASN A 424 26.48 -8.34 -8.02
CA ASN A 424 27.15 -9.09 -9.09
C ASN A 424 27.87 -8.17 -10.09
N ALA A 425 27.35 -6.97 -10.36
CA ALA A 425 27.99 -6.00 -11.25
C ALA A 425 29.13 -5.23 -10.58
N LEU A 426 29.09 -5.05 -9.25
CA LEU A 426 30.14 -4.38 -8.48
C LEU A 426 31.37 -5.27 -8.25
N HIS A 427 31.22 -6.59 -8.32
CA HIS A 427 32.33 -7.54 -8.20
C HIS A 427 32.55 -8.27 -9.51
N ASP A 428 33.69 -8.02 -10.15
CA ASP A 428 34.25 -8.98 -11.09
C ASP A 428 34.74 -10.21 -10.29
N ASN A 429 34.60 -11.41 -10.86
CA ASN A 429 34.74 -12.73 -10.21
C ASN A 429 36.13 -13.06 -9.58
N THR A 430 36.96 -12.08 -9.23
CA THR A 430 38.34 -12.25 -8.76
C THR A 430 38.45 -12.63 -7.28
N ASN A 431 37.55 -12.17 -6.39
CA ASN A 431 37.46 -12.61 -4.99
C ASN A 431 36.06 -13.14 -4.65
N GLN A 432 35.83 -14.39 -5.02
CA GLN A 432 34.54 -15.08 -4.93
C GLN A 432 33.93 -15.06 -3.50
N TYR A 433 34.75 -15.18 -2.45
CA TYR A 433 34.28 -15.22 -1.06
C TYR A 433 33.67 -13.90 -0.57
N ILE A 434 34.22 -12.75 -0.98
CA ILE A 434 33.71 -11.44 -0.57
C ILE A 434 32.39 -11.17 -1.29
N GLY A 435 32.34 -11.44 -2.60
CA GLY A 435 31.14 -11.26 -3.42
C GLY A 435 29.96 -12.11 -2.96
N ASP A 436 30.20 -13.34 -2.49
CA ASP A 436 29.17 -14.24 -1.98
C ASP A 436 28.53 -13.74 -0.67
N LEU A 437 29.26 -12.96 0.13
CA LEU A 437 28.78 -12.50 1.44
C LEU A 437 28.01 -11.18 1.40
N LEU A 438 28.29 -10.32 0.43
CA LEU A 438 27.63 -9.01 0.29
C LEU A 438 26.10 -9.05 0.23
N PRO A 439 25.44 -10.05 -0.38
CA PRO A 439 23.98 -10.16 -0.38
C PRO A 439 23.36 -10.41 0.99
N LEU A 440 24.11 -10.91 1.97
CA LEU A 440 23.56 -11.43 3.22
C LEU A 440 22.81 -10.37 4.04
N PRO A 441 23.38 -9.18 4.33
CA PRO A 441 22.64 -8.09 4.99
C PRO A 441 21.34 -7.70 4.29
N LEU A 442 21.34 -7.66 2.95
CA LEU A 442 20.17 -7.32 2.15
C LEU A 442 19.06 -8.37 2.26
N ILE A 443 19.41 -9.66 2.25
CA ILE A 443 18.43 -10.74 2.38
C ILE A 443 17.83 -10.79 3.79
N ILE A 444 18.65 -10.60 4.82
CA ILE A 444 18.19 -10.53 6.22
C ILE A 444 17.23 -9.34 6.38
N TYR A 445 17.64 -8.15 5.93
CA TYR A 445 16.78 -6.96 5.95
C TYR A 445 15.47 -7.19 5.18
N HIS A 446 15.52 -7.86 4.03
CA HIS A 446 14.33 -8.17 3.24
C HIS A 446 13.34 -9.08 3.99
N THR A 447 13.84 -10.00 4.80
CA THR A 447 13.00 -10.88 5.63
C THR A 447 12.41 -10.10 6.80
N GLU A 448 13.22 -9.29 7.47
CA GLU A 448 12.81 -8.47 8.62
C GLU A 448 11.78 -7.41 8.22
N GLN A 449 11.97 -6.70 7.11
CA GLN A 449 11.01 -5.68 6.64
C GLN A 449 9.62 -6.27 6.36
N LEU A 450 9.52 -7.55 5.98
CA LEU A 450 8.23 -8.22 5.76
C LEU A 450 7.58 -8.64 7.08
N LEU A 451 8.37 -9.16 8.01
CA LEU A 451 7.90 -9.51 9.36
C LEU A 451 7.41 -8.26 10.11
N ILE A 452 8.29 -7.27 10.26
CA ILE A 452 8.00 -6.03 10.97
C ILE A 452 6.95 -5.22 10.20
N GLY A 453 7.03 -5.18 8.87
CA GLY A 453 6.04 -4.51 8.03
C GLY A 453 4.64 -5.06 8.21
N THR A 454 4.47 -6.38 8.36
CA THR A 454 3.16 -7.00 8.65
C THR A 454 2.58 -6.52 9.99
N ILE A 455 3.44 -6.34 11.01
CA ILE A 455 3.03 -5.79 12.30
C ILE A 455 2.64 -4.32 12.15
N GLN A 456 3.45 -3.53 11.42
CA GLN A 456 3.15 -2.12 11.15
C GLN A 456 1.85 -1.93 10.37
N VAL A 457 1.53 -2.82 9.43
CA VAL A 457 0.24 -2.81 8.71
C VAL A 457 -0.94 -2.82 9.69
N ILE A 458 -0.90 -3.66 10.73
CA ILE A 458 -1.97 -3.75 11.73
C ILE A 458 -2.09 -2.44 12.52
N LEU A 459 -0.95 -1.87 12.95
CA LEU A 459 -0.90 -0.62 13.71
C LEU A 459 -1.41 0.56 12.89
N LEU A 460 -0.98 0.67 11.64
CA LEU A 460 -1.37 1.77 10.74
C LEU A 460 -2.82 1.68 10.29
N LYS A 461 -3.30 0.45 10.05
CA LYS A 461 -4.72 0.21 9.77
C LYS A 461 -5.59 0.69 10.93
N HIS A 462 -5.25 0.32 12.16
CA HIS A 462 -5.95 0.77 13.36
C HIS A 462 -5.89 2.29 13.52
N TRP A 463 -4.73 2.90 13.25
CA TRP A 463 -4.56 4.36 13.27
C TRP A 463 -5.48 5.07 12.28
N ILE A 464 -5.62 4.55 11.06
CA ILE A 464 -6.51 5.10 10.04
C ILE A 464 -7.98 4.93 10.45
N GLU A 465 -8.39 3.73 10.86
CA GLU A 465 -9.78 3.43 11.25
C GLU A 465 -10.25 4.27 12.45
N LYS A 466 -9.39 4.47 13.46
CA LYS A 466 -9.70 5.29 14.65
C LYS A 466 -10.06 6.74 14.28
N LYS A 467 -9.48 7.28 13.21
CA LYS A 467 -9.78 8.65 12.76
C LYS A 467 -11.07 8.73 11.96
N PHE A 468 -11.39 7.71 11.16
CA PHE A 468 -12.67 7.61 10.45
C PHE A 468 -13.87 7.40 11.39
N ASN A 469 -13.66 6.81 12.56
CA ASN A 469 -14.72 6.55 13.54
C ASN A 469 -14.85 7.64 14.63
N LYS A 470 -14.08 8.74 14.56
CA LYS A 470 -14.34 9.91 15.41
C LYS A 470 -15.49 10.72 14.77
N PRO A 471 -16.64 10.91 15.45
CA PRO A 471 -17.64 11.86 14.99
C PRO A 471 -16.99 13.24 14.94
N THR A 472 -17.21 13.96 13.86
CA THR A 472 -16.82 15.37 13.68
C THR A 472 -17.50 16.22 14.76
N GLN A 473 -16.91 16.29 15.95
CA GLN A 473 -17.32 17.21 17.00
C GLN A 473 -16.58 18.53 16.83
N THR A 474 -17.36 19.61 16.79
CA THR A 474 -16.98 21.02 17.01
C THR A 474 -16.24 21.77 15.90
N LEU A 475 -16.97 22.14 14.84
CA LEU A 475 -16.86 23.51 14.33
C LEU A 475 -17.95 24.34 15.03
N LYS A 476 -17.49 25.30 15.84
CA LYS A 476 -18.29 26.23 16.63
C LYS A 476 -19.17 27.08 15.70
N HIS A 477 -20.49 26.95 15.84
CA HIS A 477 -21.41 28.07 15.61
C HIS A 477 -22.43 28.02 16.75
N ASN A 478 -22.18 28.82 17.79
CA ASN A 478 -23.16 29.23 18.80
C ASN A 478 -22.65 30.51 19.47
N THR A 479 -22.80 31.60 18.73
CA THR A 479 -22.90 33.02 19.11
C THR A 479 -23.07 33.70 17.75
N TYR A 480 -24.21 34.21 17.32
CA TYR A 480 -25.18 35.10 17.95
C TYR A 480 -26.59 34.81 17.41
N VAL A 481 -27.58 35.51 17.97
CA VAL A 481 -29.02 35.57 17.62
C VAL A 481 -29.91 34.70 18.51
N GLN A 482 -30.02 35.13 19.77
CA GLN A 482 -31.29 35.15 20.49
C GLN A 482 -31.41 36.51 21.20
N SER A 483 -32.14 37.43 20.58
CA SER A 483 -32.92 38.47 21.25
C SER A 483 -33.79 39.15 20.18
N ASN A 484 -35.03 38.66 20.05
CA ASN A 484 -36.10 39.39 19.39
C ASN A 484 -36.83 40.24 20.45
N ASN A 485 -37.34 41.38 19.98
CA ASN A 485 -38.33 42.29 20.57
C ASN A 485 -37.73 43.28 21.59
N GLU A 486 -37.90 44.59 21.50
CA GLU A 486 -39.06 45.39 21.08
C GLU A 486 -38.62 46.85 20.78
N ASP A 487 -39.43 47.51 19.94
CA ASP A 487 -39.74 48.95 19.92
C ASP A 487 -38.85 50.06 19.30
N GLU A 488 -39.58 50.83 18.48
CA GLU A 488 -39.52 52.28 18.23
C GLU A 488 -38.54 52.93 17.20
N LEU A 489 -39.19 53.41 16.13
CA LEU A 489 -39.13 54.76 15.56
C LEU A 489 -37.79 55.36 15.03
N LYS A 490 -37.90 55.76 13.76
CA LYS A 490 -37.42 57.00 13.12
C LYS A 490 -36.00 57.07 12.50
N THR A 491 -36.08 57.36 11.20
CA THR A 491 -35.35 58.36 10.39
C THR A 491 -33.86 58.21 10.12
N ASP A 492 -33.61 58.13 8.81
CA ASP A 492 -32.70 58.94 8.00
C ASP A 492 -31.19 58.67 7.99
N GLU A 493 -30.72 58.81 6.75
CA GLU A 493 -29.42 59.29 6.31
C GLU A 493 -28.23 58.30 6.18
N SER A 494 -27.95 58.02 4.90
CA SER A 494 -26.68 58.19 4.19
C SER A 494 -25.41 57.46 4.64
N GLU A 495 -24.73 56.98 3.59
CA GLU A 495 -23.28 56.91 3.38
C GLU A 495 -22.70 55.54 3.02
N THR A 496 -22.62 55.32 1.72
CA THR A 496 -21.39 55.12 0.93
C THR A 496 -20.19 54.31 1.48
N ILE A 497 -19.74 53.41 0.58
CA ILE A 497 -18.35 53.08 0.19
C ILE A 497 -17.72 51.78 0.73
N ASN A 498 -17.51 50.87 -0.22
CA ASN A 498 -16.35 50.02 -0.54
C ASN A 498 -15.31 49.71 0.56
N VAL A 499 -14.80 48.47 0.58
CA VAL A 499 -13.56 48.07 -0.11
C VAL A 499 -13.27 46.59 0.16
N ALA A 500 -12.73 45.94 -0.88
CA ALA A 500 -12.28 44.56 -0.98
C ALA A 500 -11.10 44.17 -0.07
N CYS A 501 -10.99 42.87 0.22
CA CYS A 501 -9.75 42.09 0.16
C CYS A 501 -10.09 40.58 0.10
#